data_AF-A0AAV7V8X3-F1
#
_entry.id   AF-A0AAV7V8X3-F1
#
_cell.length_a   1.000
_cell.length_b   1.000
_cell.length_c   1.000
_cell.angle_alpha   90.00
_cell.angle_beta   90.00
_cell.angle_gamma   90.00
#
_symmetry.space_group_name_H-M   'P 1'
#
loop_
_entity.id
_entity.type
_entity.pdbx_description
1 polymer ?
#
loop_
_entity_poly.entity_id
_entity_poly.type
_entity_poly.pdbx_seq_one_letter_code
_entity_poly.pdbx_strand_id
1 'polypeptide(L)'
;MFESLTADIHNLKRDLSQELWQVNQGLTSVGNRVSSLEDNGMAQGQELEMLLQEVICLHEQDVLWAQVEDLENRSHRNNVRLQGVPVDSEGIDIQDYIQALFCHVLGWEEW
;
A
#
# COMPACT_ATOMS: atom_id res chain seq x y z
N MET A 1 13.89 -54.51 56.41
CA MET A 1 13.67 -53.06 56.66
C MET A 1 14.62 -52.21 55.82
N PHE A 2 15.95 -52.42 55.88
CA PHE A 2 16.92 -51.70 55.04
C PHE A 2 16.77 -51.93 53.52
N GLU A 3 16.48 -53.15 53.08
CA GLU A 3 16.29 -53.46 51.65
C GLU A 3 15.07 -52.74 51.04
N SER A 4 13.98 -52.62 51.80
CA SER A 4 12.78 -51.88 51.37
C SER A 4 13.06 -50.38 51.24
N LEU A 5 13.76 -49.78 52.20
CA LEU A 5 14.15 -48.37 52.12
C LEU A 5 15.06 -48.09 50.91
N THR A 6 15.95 -49.03 50.59
CA THR A 6 16.86 -48.90 49.44
C THR A 6 16.09 -48.99 48.12
N ALA A 7 15.09 -49.88 48.04
CA ALA A 7 14.18 -49.97 46.90
C ALA A 7 13.34 -48.69 46.72
N ASP A 8 12.82 -48.12 47.81
CA ASP A 8 12.04 -46.88 47.78
C ASP A 8 12.88 -45.70 47.30
N ILE A 9 14.14 -45.58 47.75
CA ILE A 9 15.08 -44.56 47.26
C ILE A 9 15.37 -44.72 45.76
N HIS A 10 15.53 -45.96 45.29
CA HIS A 10 15.75 -46.23 43.87
C HIS A 10 14.53 -45.87 43.01
N ASN A 11 13.32 -46.19 43.48
CA ASN A 11 12.08 -45.83 42.81
C ASN A 11 11.91 -44.31 42.76
N LEU A 12 12.09 -43.61 43.88
CA LEU A 12 11.99 -42.16 43.94
C LEU A 12 12.99 -41.47 42.99
N LYS A 13 14.24 -41.96 42.96
CA LYS A 13 15.27 -41.46 42.04
C LYS A 13 14.85 -41.62 40.59
N ARG A 14 14.29 -42.77 40.23
CA ARG A 14 13.85 -43.07 38.87
C ARG A 14 12.67 -42.17 38.47
N ASP A 15 11.69 -42.02 39.34
CA ASP A 15 10.50 -41.21 39.09
C ASP A 15 10.88 -39.73 38.96
N LEU A 16 11.76 -39.22 39.83
CA LEU A 16 12.29 -37.86 39.74
C LEU A 16 13.08 -37.63 38.44
N SER A 17 13.86 -38.63 38.00
CA SER A 17 14.60 -38.55 36.73
C SER A 17 13.64 -38.50 35.53
N GLN A 18 12.53 -39.23 35.60
CA GLN A 18 11.51 -39.25 34.57
C GLN A 18 10.74 -37.92 34.52
N GLU A 19 10.34 -37.37 35.66
CA GLU A 19 9.70 -36.05 35.72
C GLU A 19 10.62 -34.95 35.22
N LEU A 20 11.89 -34.93 35.64
CA LEU A 20 12.89 -33.99 35.13
C LEU A 20 13.05 -34.08 33.62
N TRP A 21 13.05 -35.29 33.07
CA TRP A 21 13.11 -35.50 31.63
C TRP A 21 11.88 -34.93 30.92
N GLN A 22 10.69 -35.17 31.44
CA GLN A 22 9.45 -34.63 30.88
C GLN A 22 9.40 -33.10 30.93
N VAL A 23 9.83 -32.50 32.05
CA VAL A 23 9.93 -31.04 32.19
C VAL A 23 10.92 -30.47 31.17
N ASN A 24 12.08 -31.11 30.98
CA ASN A 24 13.10 -30.66 30.04
C ASN A 24 12.59 -30.72 28.58
N GLN A 25 11.86 -31.79 28.22
CA GLN A 25 11.20 -31.91 26.92
C GLN A 25 10.13 -30.82 26.74
N GLY A 26 9.32 -30.57 27.75
CA GLY A 26 8.32 -29.50 27.75
C GLY A 26 8.95 -28.13 27.55
N LEU A 27 10.06 -27.85 28.26
CA LEU A 27 10.79 -26.59 28.16
C LEU A 27 11.38 -26.39 26.76
N THR A 28 11.95 -27.44 26.17
CA THR A 28 12.48 -27.41 24.80
C THR A 28 11.38 -27.13 23.78
N SER A 29 10.22 -27.80 23.92
CA SER A 29 9.07 -27.59 23.05
C SER A 29 8.53 -26.16 23.14
N VAL A 30 8.40 -25.62 24.36
CA VAL A 30 7.98 -24.23 24.57
C VAL A 30 9.02 -23.26 23.98
N GLY A 31 10.31 -23.50 24.21
CA GLY A 31 11.39 -22.69 23.63
C GLY A 31 11.29 -22.60 22.12
N ASN A 32 11.13 -23.74 21.44
CA ASN A 32 10.98 -23.78 19.98
C ASN A 32 9.74 -23.01 19.50
N ARG A 33 8.62 -23.15 20.20
CA ARG A 33 7.38 -22.42 19.88
C ARG A 33 7.54 -20.91 20.05
N VAL A 34 8.23 -20.47 21.10
CA VAL A 34 8.52 -19.05 21.32
C VAL A 34 9.40 -18.50 20.20
N SER A 35 10.50 -19.18 19.86
CA SER A 35 11.35 -18.74 18.74
C SER A 35 10.59 -18.66 17.42
N SER A 36 9.73 -19.63 17.10
CA SER A 36 8.90 -19.57 15.90
C SER A 36 7.90 -18.40 15.92
N LEU A 37 7.35 -18.04 17.09
CA LEU A 37 6.46 -16.90 17.22
C LEU A 37 7.22 -15.57 17.08
N GLU A 38 8.44 -15.49 17.60
CA GLU A 38 9.31 -14.33 17.47
C GLU A 38 9.69 -14.10 15.99
N ASP A 39 10.13 -15.15 15.29
CA ASP A 39 10.48 -15.09 13.86
C ASP A 39 9.27 -14.66 13.01
N ASN A 40 8.10 -15.25 13.25
CA ASN A 40 6.88 -14.88 12.55
C ASN A 40 6.44 -13.44 12.86
N GLY A 41 6.56 -13.01 14.11
CA GLY A 41 6.22 -11.65 14.52
C GLY A 41 7.14 -10.61 13.86
N MET A 42 8.43 -10.92 13.73
CA MET A 42 9.37 -10.07 13.00
C MET A 42 9.03 -9.99 11.51
N ALA A 43 8.75 -11.11 10.85
CA ALA A 43 8.37 -11.14 9.44
C ALA A 43 7.09 -10.34 9.17
N GLN A 44 6.06 -10.53 10.00
CA GLN A 44 4.80 -9.77 9.91
C GLN A 44 5.00 -8.27 10.16
N GLY A 45 5.88 -7.90 11.10
CA GLY A 45 6.21 -6.50 11.36
C GLY A 45 6.85 -5.82 10.14
N GLN A 46 7.77 -6.51 9.46
CA GLN A 46 8.41 -6.02 8.24
C GLN A 46 7.42 -5.89 7.08
N GLU A 47 6.54 -6.87 6.89
CA GLU A 47 5.50 -6.82 5.86
C GLU A 47 4.53 -5.66 6.09
N LEU A 48 4.12 -5.44 7.34
CA LEU A 48 3.24 -4.33 7.71
C LEU A 48 3.91 -2.97 7.43
N GLU A 49 5.20 -2.83 7.76
CA GLU A 49 5.95 -1.60 7.51
C GLU A 49 6.05 -1.30 6.00
N MET A 50 6.31 -2.33 5.18
CA MET A 50 6.31 -2.19 3.72
C MET A 50 4.95 -1.76 3.17
N LEU A 51 3.87 -2.40 3.62
CA LEU A 51 2.51 -2.05 3.20
C LEU A 51 2.13 -0.62 3.61
N LEU A 52 2.53 -0.21 4.80
CA LEU A 52 2.27 1.15 5.30
C LEU A 52 3.00 2.19 4.44
N GLN A 53 4.24 1.90 4.05
CA GLN A 53 5.00 2.76 3.13
C GLN A 53 4.35 2.84 1.75
N GLU A 54 3.84 1.73 1.22
CA GLU A 54 3.12 1.71 -0.06
C GLU A 54 1.85 2.57 -0.02
N VAL A 55 1.06 2.44 1.05
CA VAL A 55 -0.16 3.25 1.23
C VAL A 55 0.17 4.75 1.31
N ILE A 56 1.24 5.13 2.01
CA ILE A 56 1.69 6.53 2.05
C ILE A 56 2.05 7.01 0.64
N CYS A 57 2.82 6.21 -0.11
CA CYS A 57 3.23 6.59 -1.46
C CYS A 57 2.04 6.76 -2.41
N LEU A 58 1.04 5.86 -2.35
CA LEU A 58 -0.19 5.98 -3.12
C LEU A 58 -0.97 7.25 -2.76
N HIS A 59 -1.06 7.58 -1.48
CA HIS A 59 -1.72 8.80 -1.04
C HIS A 59 -1.01 10.06 -1.58
N GLU A 60 0.32 10.10 -1.52
CA GLU A 60 1.10 11.19 -2.10
C GLU A 60 0.91 11.29 -3.62
N GLN A 61 0.83 10.15 -4.30
CA GLN A 61 0.57 10.11 -5.74
C GLN A 61 -0.80 10.72 -6.10
N ASP A 62 -1.85 10.40 -5.33
CA ASP A 62 -3.18 10.98 -5.55
C ASP A 62 -3.18 12.50 -5.37
N VAL A 63 -2.47 13.00 -4.36
CA VAL A 63 -2.32 14.44 -4.13
C VAL A 63 -1.60 15.11 -5.31
N LEU A 64 -0.54 14.49 -5.82
CA LEU A 64 0.19 15.02 -6.98
C LEU A 64 -0.68 15.01 -8.25
N TRP A 65 -1.47 13.96 -8.46
CA TRP A 65 -2.41 13.91 -9.59
C TRP A 65 -3.46 15.02 -9.54
N ALA A 66 -4.03 15.28 -8.37
CA ALA A 66 -4.97 16.38 -8.20
C ALA A 66 -4.33 17.75 -8.51
N GLN A 67 -3.05 17.94 -8.16
CA GLN A 67 -2.32 19.15 -8.51
C GLN A 67 -2.05 19.27 -10.01
N VAL A 68 -1.68 18.16 -10.67
CA VAL A 68 -1.51 18.12 -12.13
C VAL A 68 -2.81 18.48 -12.82
N GLU A 69 -3.94 17.90 -12.39
CA GLU A 69 -5.25 18.20 -12.95
C GLU A 69 -5.62 19.68 -12.78
N ASP A 70 -5.40 20.29 -11.61
CA ASP A 70 -5.62 21.73 -11.42
C ASP A 70 -4.75 22.57 -12.38
N LEU A 71 -3.48 22.22 -12.53
CA LEU A 71 -2.57 22.93 -13.42
C LEU A 71 -2.98 22.81 -14.89
N GLU A 72 -3.38 21.63 -15.34
CA GLU A 72 -3.90 21.41 -16.70
C GLU A 72 -5.19 22.21 -16.92
N ASN A 73 -6.12 22.16 -15.97
CA ASN A 73 -7.35 22.93 -16.03
C ASN A 73 -7.11 24.43 -16.08
N ARG A 74 -6.12 24.95 -15.32
CA ARG A 74 -5.74 26.36 -15.34
C ARG A 74 -5.06 26.75 -16.64
N SER A 75 -4.22 25.88 -17.19
CA SER A 75 -3.58 26.08 -18.51
C SER A 75 -4.63 26.15 -19.62
N HIS A 76 -5.61 25.25 -19.58
CA HIS A 76 -6.68 25.17 -20.58
C HIS A 76 -7.87 26.11 -20.31
N ARG A 77 -7.90 26.83 -19.18
CA ARG A 77 -9.06 27.64 -18.77
C ARG A 77 -9.49 28.68 -19.82
N ASN A 78 -8.55 29.20 -20.60
CA ASN A 78 -8.84 30.17 -21.67
C ASN A 78 -8.84 29.54 -23.07
N ASN A 79 -8.70 28.21 -23.17
CA ASN A 79 -8.69 27.54 -24.46
C ASN A 79 -10.13 27.17 -24.84
N VAL A 80 -10.54 27.55 -26.05
CA VAL A 80 -11.82 27.15 -26.64
C VAL A 80 -11.55 26.05 -27.66
N ARG A 81 -12.32 24.95 -27.59
CA ARG A 81 -12.29 23.89 -28.60
C ARG A 81 -13.42 24.11 -29.60
N LEU A 82 -13.08 24.28 -30.88
CA LEU A 82 -14.05 24.37 -31.97
C LEU A 82 -14.19 22.98 -32.62
N GLN A 83 -15.43 22.50 -32.73
CA GLN A 83 -15.73 21.20 -33.33
C GLN A 83 -16.62 21.39 -34.56
N GLY A 84 -16.38 20.60 -35.63
CA GLY A 84 -17.17 20.65 -36.85
C GLY A 84 -16.71 21.70 -37.87
N VAL A 85 -15.53 22.30 -37.66
CA VAL A 85 -14.87 23.14 -38.66
C VAL A 85 -14.45 22.26 -39.84
N PRO A 86 -14.91 22.54 -41.08
CA PRO A 86 -14.47 21.79 -42.25
C PRO A 86 -12.97 21.97 -42.47
N VAL A 87 -12.28 20.86 -42.78
CA VAL A 87 -10.84 20.86 -43.08
C VAL A 87 -10.57 21.82 -44.26
N ASP A 88 -9.52 22.63 -44.15
CA ASP A 88 -9.09 23.66 -45.12
C ASP A 88 -10.04 24.86 -45.32
N SER A 89 -11.09 25.01 -44.50
CA SER A 89 -12.01 26.15 -44.60
C SER A 89 -11.47 27.46 -43.99
N GLU A 90 -10.35 27.38 -43.27
CA GLU A 90 -9.74 28.47 -42.50
C GLU A 90 -9.01 29.51 -43.38
N GLY A 91 -8.64 29.13 -44.61
CA GLY A 91 -7.88 30.01 -45.50
C GLY A 91 -6.43 30.23 -45.03
N ILE A 92 -5.89 31.43 -45.27
CA ILE A 92 -4.48 31.79 -44.94
C ILE A 92 -4.38 32.34 -43.51
N ASP A 93 -5.43 32.99 -43.01
CA ASP A 93 -5.46 33.60 -41.67
C ASP A 93 -6.59 33.03 -40.82
N ILE A 94 -6.21 32.26 -39.81
CA ILE A 94 -7.13 31.61 -38.88
C ILE A 94 -7.82 32.63 -37.95
N GLN A 95 -7.20 33.79 -37.70
CA GLN A 95 -7.78 34.81 -36.82
C GLN A 95 -9.00 35.44 -37.46
N ASP A 96 -8.89 35.82 -38.74
CA ASP A 96 -9.99 36.36 -39.54
C ASP A 96 -11.14 35.36 -39.64
N TYR A 97 -10.82 34.08 -39.87
CA TYR A 97 -11.81 33.01 -39.91
C TYR A 97 -12.56 32.86 -38.58
N ILE A 98 -11.84 32.81 -37.45
CA ILE A 98 -12.44 32.68 -36.11
C ILE A 98 -13.29 33.91 -35.78
N GLN A 99 -12.85 35.12 -36.14
CA GLN A 99 -13.61 36.35 -35.94
C GLN A 99 -14.92 36.33 -36.72
N ALA A 100 -14.88 36.00 -38.02
CA ALA A 100 -16.07 35.89 -38.85
C ALA A 100 -17.03 34.81 -38.31
N LEU A 101 -16.50 33.68 -37.86
CA LEU A 101 -17.28 32.58 -37.27
C LEU A 101 -17.97 33.03 -35.98
N PHE A 102 -17.28 33.73 -35.08
CA PHE A 102 -17.91 34.25 -33.86
C PHE A 102 -18.94 35.35 -34.15
N CYS A 103 -18.67 36.27 -35.06
CA CYS A 103 -19.65 37.28 -35.49
C CYS A 103 -20.91 36.62 -36.07
N HIS A 104 -20.74 35.60 -36.90
CA HIS A 104 -21.86 34.85 -37.48
C HIS A 104 -22.68 34.09 -36.43
N VAL A 105 -22.03 33.37 -35.51
CA VAL A 105 -22.71 32.52 -34.51
C VAL A 105 -23.33 33.35 -33.38
N LEU A 106 -22.64 34.39 -32.91
CA LEU A 106 -23.09 35.23 -31.78
C LEU A 106 -24.00 36.39 -32.22
N GLY A 107 -24.14 36.63 -33.53
CA GLY A 107 -24.96 37.71 -34.08
C GLY A 107 -24.40 39.10 -33.78
N TRP A 108 -23.07 39.22 -33.68
CA TRP A 108 -22.42 40.52 -33.48
C TRP A 108 -22.22 41.20 -34.83
N GLU A 109 -22.73 42.43 -34.96
CA GLU A 109 -22.46 43.28 -36.12
C GLU A 109 -20.98 43.68 -36.10
N GLU A 110 -20.30 43.58 -37.25
CA GLU A 110 -18.90 44.01 -37.43
C GLU A 110 -18.77 45.50 -37.05
N TRP A 111 -17.85 45.83 -36.14
CA TRP A 111 -17.51 47.20 -35.74
C TRP A 111 -16.36 47.75 -36.57
#